data_AF-A0A3P7S8Y6-F1
#
_entry.id   AF-A0A3P7S8Y6-F1
#
_cell.length_a   1.000
_cell.length_b   1.000
_cell.length_c   1.000
_cell.angle_alpha   90.00
_cell.angle_beta   90.00
_cell.angle_gamma   90.00
#
_symmetry.space_group_name_H-M   'P 1'
#
loop_
_entity.id
_entity.type
_entity.pdbx_description
1 polymer ?
#
loop_
_entity_poly.entity_id
_entity_poly.type
_entity_poly.pdbx_seq_one_letter_code
_entity_poly.pdbx_strand_id
1 'polypeptide(L)'
;MATLTNNSVDKKVMNLVSKSQDVNVQVAAAKAMATFFRSPLVRLSATASDILNKFVRMYNSKHFESHEAALLALSNLVKDNTISCMELGQTPNFIFQLVGSLLESESITLLTLDILREFAKHDALRIKLYEFDIIPKILELSKSSSERVQERLLYLIPLLVTSDDEITLFQQADGIEIVFNFLKCTCSEVRKVATISIGLLAENAFAARIILKSGWLEHLYLMQSSEDQCSGYAKIAIKHILDANLVLKFAMTGILDYSDITGDVFYDVGPMKTSEHLKITQIYSNELLNNSIPTWILNITEACQIFLIHEKKFRGTLDSDGFQLPYDTELRTFIKSSTLKINETPDLEEKIRILAVYAYDCLKNYFTEIASFKMPRDVADYFGGPMTREDAYGSIDWQKITKYRCHFNTNVVPIGLPDSAGYRHRALLFKFVADKVGIACRCVCGEYQIAYNAINIQNELTFVVNLMENPGEIYPADSKEANNYCRI
;
A
#
# COMPACT_ATOMS: atom_id res chain seq x y z
N MET A 1 -34.52 21.67 5.01
CA MET A 1 -34.04 20.88 6.18
C MET A 1 -33.76 21.77 7.39
N ALA A 2 -32.99 22.85 7.30
CA ALA A 2 -32.75 23.78 8.42
C ALA A 2 -34.04 24.39 9.03
N THR A 3 -35.06 24.63 8.20
CA THR A 3 -36.39 25.10 8.62
C THR A 3 -37.26 24.02 9.31
N LEU A 4 -36.94 22.73 9.15
CA LEU A 4 -37.70 21.62 9.75
C LEU A 4 -37.23 21.32 11.18
N THR A 5 -35.91 21.37 11.42
CA THR A 5 -35.30 21.22 12.75
C THR A 5 -35.66 22.39 13.67
N ASN A 6 -35.74 23.62 13.15
CA ASN A 6 -36.18 24.79 13.93
C ASN A 6 -37.62 24.69 14.45
N ASN A 7 -38.47 23.89 13.81
CA ASN A 7 -39.88 23.70 14.17
C ASN A 7 -40.13 22.40 14.97
N SER A 8 -39.08 21.67 15.39
CA SER A 8 -39.19 20.38 16.10
C SER A 8 -40.05 19.34 15.38
N VAL A 9 -40.08 19.37 14.04
CA VAL A 9 -40.93 18.49 13.22
C VAL A 9 -40.45 17.03 13.36
N ASP A 10 -39.15 16.82 13.40
CA ASP A 10 -38.50 15.55 13.70
C ASP A 10 -39.00 14.93 15.01
N LYS A 11 -39.11 15.72 16.08
CA LYS A 11 -39.64 15.25 17.38
C LYS A 11 -41.11 14.86 17.31
N LYS A 12 -41.92 15.59 16.52
CA LYS A 12 -43.35 15.26 16.30
C LYS A 12 -43.50 13.97 15.52
N VAL A 13 -42.70 13.76 14.47
CA VAL A 13 -42.71 12.52 13.70
C VAL A 13 -42.19 11.35 14.55
N MET A 14 -41.15 11.54 15.36
CA MET A 14 -40.72 10.53 16.33
C MET A 14 -41.81 10.15 17.34
N ASN A 15 -42.63 11.11 17.78
CA ASN A 15 -43.79 10.79 18.62
C ASN A 15 -44.79 9.86 17.91
N LEU A 16 -44.99 10.01 16.60
CA LEU A 16 -45.86 9.10 15.83
C LEU A 16 -45.28 7.70 15.74
N VAL A 17 -43.97 7.57 15.51
CA VAL A 17 -43.27 6.27 15.59
C VAL A 17 -43.51 5.63 16.96
N SER A 18 -43.33 6.40 18.03
CA SER A 18 -43.37 5.87 19.39
C SER A 18 -44.78 5.56 19.91
N LYS A 19 -45.75 6.46 19.70
CA LYS A 19 -47.04 6.49 20.39
C LYS A 19 -48.24 6.05 19.55
N SER A 20 -48.12 5.98 18.22
CA SER A 20 -49.22 5.51 17.38
C SER A 20 -49.55 4.05 17.69
N GLN A 21 -50.84 3.70 17.71
CA GLN A 21 -51.31 2.31 17.79
C GLN A 21 -51.46 1.67 16.40
N ASP A 22 -51.53 2.48 15.35
CA ASP A 22 -51.64 2.03 13.97
C ASP A 22 -50.24 1.76 13.41
N VAL A 23 -50.00 0.50 12.98
CA VAL A 23 -48.74 0.03 12.39
C VAL A 23 -48.42 0.78 11.11
N ASN A 24 -49.42 1.09 10.27
CA ASN A 24 -49.20 1.82 9.02
C ASN A 24 -48.73 3.25 9.28
N VAL A 25 -49.27 3.89 10.33
CA VAL A 25 -48.81 5.21 10.79
C VAL A 25 -47.39 5.13 11.34
N GLN A 26 -47.04 4.07 12.10
CA GLN A 26 -45.67 3.86 12.57
C GLN A 26 -44.70 3.66 11.40
N VAL A 27 -45.06 2.85 10.40
CA VAL A 27 -44.27 2.61 9.17
C VAL A 27 -44.05 3.91 8.41
N ALA A 28 -45.10 4.68 8.15
CA ALA A 28 -44.99 5.95 7.44
C ALA A 28 -44.12 6.96 8.21
N ALA A 29 -44.29 7.04 9.53
CA ALA A 29 -43.47 7.88 10.39
C ALA A 29 -42.00 7.44 10.41
N ALA A 30 -41.72 6.13 10.42
CA ALA A 30 -40.35 5.60 10.36
C ALA A 30 -39.66 5.93 9.03
N LYS A 31 -40.36 5.79 7.90
CA LYS A 31 -39.84 6.20 6.57
C LYS A 31 -39.57 7.71 6.50
N ALA A 32 -40.44 8.52 7.10
CA ALA A 32 -40.22 9.97 7.22
C ALA A 32 -38.98 10.29 8.07
N MET A 33 -38.80 9.60 9.21
CA MET A 33 -37.62 9.75 10.05
C MET A 33 -36.32 9.34 9.35
N ALA A 34 -36.34 8.24 8.59
CA ALA A 34 -35.20 7.85 7.77
C ALA A 34 -34.76 8.96 6.81
N THR A 35 -35.71 9.69 6.24
CA THR A 35 -35.43 10.85 5.39
C THR A 35 -34.80 12.00 6.20
N PHE A 36 -35.27 12.25 7.42
CA PHE A 36 -34.67 13.25 8.31
C PHE A 36 -33.24 12.89 8.73
N PHE A 37 -32.96 11.61 9.00
CA PHE A 37 -31.62 11.13 9.36
C PHE A 37 -30.58 11.29 8.24
N ARG A 38 -30.98 11.62 7.00
CA ARG A 38 -30.00 12.04 5.97
C ARG A 38 -29.25 13.32 6.37
N SER A 39 -29.83 14.16 7.23
CA SER A 39 -29.21 15.37 7.78
C SER A 39 -28.30 15.04 8.98
N PRO A 40 -26.99 15.40 8.96
CA PRO A 40 -26.08 15.20 10.09
C PRO A 40 -26.59 15.83 11.39
N LEU A 41 -27.21 17.01 11.31
CA LEU A 41 -27.76 17.72 12.48
C LEU A 41 -28.84 16.90 13.21
N VAL A 42 -29.69 16.21 12.45
CA VAL A 42 -30.76 15.38 13.03
C VAL A 42 -30.15 14.13 13.66
N ARG A 43 -29.17 13.49 13.00
CA ARG A 43 -28.48 12.30 13.55
C ARG A 43 -27.83 12.60 14.89
N LEU A 44 -27.09 13.71 14.98
CA LEU A 44 -26.43 14.13 16.22
C LEU A 44 -27.43 14.48 17.33
N SER A 45 -28.62 14.99 16.99
CA SER A 45 -29.66 15.28 17.96
C SER A 45 -30.46 14.04 18.42
N ALA A 46 -30.34 12.92 17.70
CA ALA A 46 -31.17 11.74 17.87
C ALA A 46 -30.61 10.73 18.90
N THR A 47 -29.48 11.02 19.53
CA THR A 47 -28.79 10.13 20.49
C THR A 47 -29.45 10.11 21.88
N ALA A 48 -30.78 10.02 21.94
CA ALA A 48 -31.47 9.52 23.11
C ALA A 48 -31.67 8.01 22.91
N SER A 49 -31.20 7.18 23.84
CA SER A 49 -31.34 5.71 23.78
C SER A 49 -32.79 5.26 23.49
N ASP A 50 -33.79 6.09 23.81
CA ASP A 50 -35.20 5.87 23.50
C ASP A 50 -35.53 5.81 22.00
N ILE A 51 -34.87 6.63 21.16
CA ILE A 51 -35.13 6.68 19.72
C ILE A 51 -34.66 5.38 19.06
N LEU A 52 -33.44 4.96 19.38
CA LEU A 52 -32.83 3.73 18.87
C LEU A 52 -33.62 2.50 19.31
N ASN A 53 -33.95 2.41 20.60
CA ASN A 53 -34.76 1.31 21.15
C ASN A 53 -36.11 1.16 20.44
N LYS A 54 -36.74 2.26 20.02
CA LYS A 54 -38.01 2.20 19.31
C LYS A 54 -37.86 1.58 17.92
N PHE A 55 -36.86 1.97 17.16
CA PHE A 55 -36.60 1.36 15.85
C PHE A 55 -36.16 -0.09 15.98
N VAL A 56 -35.35 -0.47 16.98
CA VAL A 56 -35.02 -1.87 17.24
C VAL A 56 -36.27 -2.71 17.56
N ARG A 57 -37.22 -2.17 18.33
CA ARG A 57 -38.51 -2.87 18.58
C ARG A 57 -39.33 -3.04 17.30
N MET A 58 -39.34 -2.04 16.42
CA MET A 58 -40.02 -2.14 15.13
C MET A 58 -39.33 -3.11 14.18
N TYR A 59 -38.00 -3.16 14.17
CA TYR A 59 -37.21 -4.14 13.44
C TYR A 59 -37.56 -5.57 13.88
N ASN A 60 -37.77 -5.80 15.17
CA ASN A 60 -38.19 -7.09 15.71
C ASN A 60 -39.68 -7.42 15.50
N SER A 61 -40.45 -6.58 14.81
CA SER A 61 -41.86 -6.85 14.54
C SER A 61 -42.04 -7.92 13.45
N LYS A 62 -43.13 -8.69 13.52
CA LYS A 62 -43.49 -9.67 12.47
C LYS A 62 -44.00 -9.02 11.17
N HIS A 63 -44.21 -7.71 11.17
CA HIS A 63 -44.77 -6.99 10.04
C HIS A 63 -43.63 -6.55 9.12
N PHE A 64 -43.53 -7.15 7.92
CA PHE A 64 -42.43 -6.93 6.98
C PHE A 64 -42.15 -5.44 6.73
N GLU A 65 -43.19 -4.64 6.47
CA GLU A 65 -43.02 -3.20 6.17
C GLU A 65 -42.53 -2.40 7.39
N SER A 66 -42.84 -2.85 8.61
CA SER A 66 -42.34 -2.24 9.84
C SER A 66 -40.88 -2.61 10.08
N HIS A 67 -40.53 -3.87 9.81
CA HIS A 67 -39.16 -4.34 9.83
C HIS A 67 -38.27 -3.56 8.85
N GLU A 68 -38.68 -3.47 7.58
CA GLU A 68 -37.95 -2.74 6.53
C GLU A 68 -37.84 -1.23 6.83
N ALA A 69 -38.94 -0.59 7.23
CA ALA A 69 -38.93 0.84 7.54
C ALA A 69 -38.04 1.17 8.74
N ALA A 70 -38.00 0.28 9.74
CA ALA A 70 -37.09 0.43 10.88
C ALA A 70 -35.63 0.28 10.45
N LEU A 71 -35.33 -0.72 9.62
CA LEU A 71 -33.96 -0.95 9.13
C LEU A 71 -33.46 0.24 8.29
N LEU A 72 -34.33 0.83 7.45
CA LEU A 72 -34.04 2.04 6.68
C LEU A 72 -33.78 3.27 7.58
N ALA A 73 -34.52 3.40 8.68
CA ALA A 73 -34.30 4.47 9.65
C ALA A 73 -32.96 4.27 10.39
N LEU A 74 -32.68 3.03 10.82
CA LEU A 74 -31.44 2.67 11.50
C LEU A 74 -30.21 2.87 10.60
N SER A 75 -30.25 2.43 9.34
CA SER A 75 -29.12 2.57 8.40
C SER A 75 -28.75 4.03 8.16
N ASN A 76 -29.75 4.91 8.04
CA ASN A 76 -29.49 6.34 7.94
C ASN A 76 -29.04 6.96 9.27
N LEU A 77 -29.54 6.48 10.42
CA LEU A 77 -29.19 7.01 11.74
C LEU A 77 -27.73 6.75 12.11
N VAL A 78 -27.21 5.54 11.82
CA VAL A 78 -25.83 5.15 12.16
C VAL A 78 -24.78 5.72 11.21
N LYS A 79 -25.18 6.15 10.01
CA LYS A 79 -24.27 6.67 8.98
C LYS A 79 -23.45 7.86 9.47
N ASP A 80 -22.14 7.67 9.55
CA ASP A 80 -21.17 8.65 10.05
C ASP A 80 -21.55 9.19 11.45
N ASN A 81 -22.16 8.34 12.29
CA ASN A 81 -22.59 8.65 13.64
C ASN A 81 -22.10 7.57 14.62
N THR A 82 -20.88 7.75 15.11
CA THR A 82 -20.20 6.80 15.99
C THR A 82 -20.99 6.44 17.24
N ILE A 83 -21.70 7.41 17.86
CA ILE A 83 -22.45 7.17 19.10
C ILE A 83 -23.59 6.19 18.83
N SER A 84 -24.47 6.49 17.87
CA SER A 84 -25.59 5.61 17.52
C SER A 84 -25.12 4.26 16.97
N CYS A 85 -24.01 4.23 16.23
CA CYS A 85 -23.40 3.00 15.73
C CYS A 85 -22.99 2.06 16.88
N MET A 86 -22.24 2.59 17.86
CA MET A 86 -21.79 1.83 19.03
C MET A 86 -22.95 1.40 19.94
N GLU A 87 -23.93 2.27 20.20
CA GLU A 87 -25.13 1.92 20.96
C GLU A 87 -25.95 0.81 20.28
N LEU A 88 -26.12 0.89 18.95
CA LEU A 88 -26.85 -0.12 18.19
C LEU A 88 -26.13 -1.47 18.24
N GLY A 89 -24.81 -1.48 18.04
CA GLY A 89 -23.99 -2.69 18.13
C GLY A 89 -23.82 -3.26 19.54
N GLN A 90 -24.22 -2.53 20.58
CA GLN A 90 -24.33 -3.02 21.96
C GLN A 90 -25.72 -3.59 22.29
N THR A 91 -26.70 -3.36 21.42
CA THR A 91 -28.06 -3.88 21.62
C THR A 91 -28.04 -5.42 21.59
N PRO A 92 -28.57 -6.10 22.62
CA PRO A 92 -28.54 -7.56 22.70
C PRO A 92 -29.15 -8.23 21.47
N ASN A 93 -28.48 -9.25 20.94
CA ASN A 93 -28.88 -10.04 19.77
C ASN A 93 -29.03 -9.27 18.45
N PHE A 94 -28.86 -7.94 18.43
CA PHE A 94 -29.11 -7.16 17.23
C PHE A 94 -28.14 -7.52 16.08
N ILE A 95 -26.84 -7.66 16.38
CA ILE A 95 -25.85 -8.04 15.37
C ILE A 95 -26.16 -9.43 14.79
N PHE A 96 -26.46 -10.41 15.65
CA PHE A 96 -26.84 -11.76 15.21
C PHE A 96 -28.05 -11.73 14.26
N GLN A 97 -29.11 -10.99 14.62
CA GLN A 97 -30.30 -10.84 13.78
C GLN A 97 -29.97 -10.15 12.45
N LEU A 98 -29.14 -9.11 12.50
CA LEU A 98 -28.72 -8.33 11.34
C LEU A 98 -27.91 -9.19 10.35
N VAL A 99 -26.95 -9.99 10.83
CA VAL A 99 -26.20 -10.92 9.97
C VAL A 99 -27.12 -12.00 9.40
N GLY A 100 -28.09 -12.48 10.19
CA GLY A 100 -29.10 -13.44 9.75
C GLY A 100 -29.99 -12.93 8.60
N SER A 101 -30.25 -11.62 8.51
CA SER A 101 -31.12 -11.03 7.48
C SER A 101 -30.44 -10.79 6.13
N LEU A 102 -29.14 -11.05 5.99
CA LEU A 102 -28.35 -10.75 4.78
C LEU A 102 -28.85 -11.44 3.50
N LEU A 103 -29.68 -12.48 3.58
CA LEU A 103 -30.13 -13.29 2.44
C LEU A 103 -31.65 -13.30 2.24
N GLU A 104 -32.39 -12.40 2.90
CA GLU A 104 -33.85 -12.40 2.84
C GLU A 104 -34.40 -11.82 1.53
N SER A 105 -34.36 -10.49 1.39
CA SER A 105 -34.81 -9.78 0.19
C SER A 105 -33.80 -8.71 -0.18
N GLU A 106 -33.74 -8.33 -1.45
CA GLU A 106 -32.74 -7.35 -1.92
C GLU A 106 -32.77 -6.06 -1.09
N SER A 107 -33.97 -5.53 -0.77
CA SER A 107 -34.10 -4.31 0.05
C SER A 107 -33.49 -4.48 1.44
N ILE A 108 -33.82 -5.58 2.14
CA ILE A 108 -33.29 -5.88 3.47
C ILE A 108 -31.79 -6.09 3.42
N THR A 109 -31.28 -6.85 2.45
CA THR A 109 -29.85 -7.07 2.25
C THR A 109 -29.09 -5.75 2.07
N LEU A 110 -29.58 -4.85 1.21
CA LEU A 110 -28.92 -3.56 0.96
C LEU A 110 -28.85 -2.71 2.23
N LEU A 111 -29.95 -2.59 2.97
CA LEU A 111 -30.00 -1.82 4.22
C LEU A 111 -29.14 -2.46 5.33
N THR A 112 -29.10 -3.79 5.37
CA THR A 112 -28.26 -4.56 6.29
C THR A 112 -26.79 -4.28 6.00
N LEU A 113 -26.35 -4.37 4.73
CA LEU A 113 -24.98 -4.08 4.32
C LEU A 113 -24.57 -2.63 4.64
N ASP A 114 -25.49 -1.66 4.49
CA ASP A 114 -25.23 -0.26 4.87
C ASP A 114 -24.92 -0.12 6.37
N ILE A 115 -25.63 -0.82 7.25
CA ILE A 115 -25.35 -0.82 8.70
C ILE A 115 -24.04 -1.55 9.00
N LEU A 116 -23.84 -2.73 8.40
CA LEU A 116 -22.62 -3.51 8.60
C LEU A 116 -21.36 -2.75 8.18
N ARG A 117 -21.45 -1.95 7.11
CA ARG A 117 -20.36 -1.07 6.67
C ARG A 117 -20.00 -0.03 7.73
N GLU A 118 -20.99 0.53 8.42
CA GLU A 118 -20.72 1.45 9.53
C GLU A 118 -20.16 0.73 10.76
N PHE A 119 -20.62 -0.50 11.04
CA PHE A 119 -20.10 -1.32 12.13
C PHE A 119 -18.63 -1.73 11.89
N ALA A 120 -18.29 -2.10 10.66
CA ALA A 120 -16.95 -2.52 10.27
C ALA A 120 -15.87 -1.43 10.45
N LYS A 121 -16.27 -0.15 10.52
CA LYS A 121 -15.35 0.96 10.84
C LYS A 121 -14.87 0.95 12.30
N HIS A 122 -15.48 0.16 13.18
CA HIS A 122 -15.17 0.11 14.61
C HIS A 122 -14.72 -1.29 15.04
N ASP A 123 -13.49 -1.40 15.55
CA ASP A 123 -12.86 -2.69 15.89
C ASP A 123 -13.72 -3.53 16.86
N ALA A 124 -14.30 -2.90 17.89
CA ALA A 124 -15.16 -3.59 18.87
C ALA A 124 -16.43 -4.20 18.26
N LEU A 125 -16.96 -3.62 17.18
CA LEU A 125 -18.12 -4.17 16.47
C LEU A 125 -17.68 -5.17 15.40
N ARG A 126 -16.53 -4.94 14.75
CA ARG A 126 -15.92 -5.90 13.80
C ARG A 126 -15.70 -7.26 14.46
N ILE A 127 -15.14 -7.30 15.67
CA ILE A 127 -14.96 -8.54 16.45
C ILE A 127 -16.29 -9.30 16.60
N LYS A 128 -17.37 -8.60 17.00
CA LYS A 128 -18.69 -9.22 17.13
C LYS A 128 -19.25 -9.73 15.81
N LEU A 129 -18.95 -9.07 14.68
CA LEU A 129 -19.37 -9.57 13.36
C LEU A 129 -18.72 -10.93 13.05
N TYR A 130 -17.45 -11.11 13.41
CA TYR A 130 -16.77 -12.40 13.29
C TYR A 130 -17.34 -13.46 14.23
N GLU A 131 -17.76 -13.10 15.45
CA GLU A 131 -18.45 -14.03 16.38
C GLU A 131 -19.76 -14.60 15.80
N PHE A 132 -20.38 -13.91 14.83
CA PHE A 132 -21.62 -14.31 14.18
C PHE A 132 -21.42 -14.75 12.72
N ASP A 133 -20.27 -15.32 12.37
CA ASP A 133 -19.99 -15.95 11.07
C ASP A 133 -20.22 -15.03 9.86
N ILE A 134 -19.80 -13.77 9.95
CA ILE A 134 -19.97 -12.81 8.84
C ILE A 134 -19.29 -13.26 7.54
N ILE A 135 -18.11 -13.89 7.62
CA ILE A 135 -17.33 -14.29 6.44
C ILE A 135 -18.10 -15.29 5.54
N PRO A 136 -18.59 -16.43 6.04
CA PRO A 136 -19.46 -17.31 5.24
C PRO A 136 -20.65 -16.59 4.59
N LYS A 137 -21.27 -15.63 5.29
CA LYS A 137 -22.43 -14.89 4.76
C LYS A 137 -22.08 -13.91 3.66
N ILE A 138 -20.96 -13.20 3.74
CA ILE A 138 -20.51 -12.35 2.63
C ILE A 138 -20.12 -13.18 1.39
N LEU A 139 -19.54 -14.37 1.58
CA LEU A 139 -19.18 -15.27 0.47
C LEU A 139 -20.44 -15.85 -0.20
N GLU A 140 -21.47 -16.19 0.56
CA GLU A 140 -22.77 -16.58 0.03
C GLU A 140 -23.41 -15.43 -0.77
N LEU A 141 -23.37 -14.21 -0.22
CA LEU A 141 -23.87 -13.00 -0.86
C LEU A 141 -23.16 -12.64 -2.17
N SER A 142 -21.89 -12.98 -2.31
CA SER A 142 -21.13 -12.72 -3.54
C SER A 142 -21.74 -13.39 -4.78
N LYS A 143 -22.54 -14.44 -4.58
CA LYS A 143 -23.24 -15.18 -5.63
C LYS A 143 -24.56 -14.52 -6.07
N SER A 144 -24.98 -13.45 -5.41
CA SER A 144 -26.20 -12.70 -5.76
C SER A 144 -26.14 -12.17 -7.19
N SER A 145 -27.27 -12.20 -7.90
CA SER A 145 -27.39 -11.60 -9.23
C SER A 145 -27.62 -10.08 -9.21
N SER A 146 -27.86 -9.48 -8.03
CA SER A 146 -28.07 -8.04 -7.91
C SER A 146 -26.73 -7.30 -7.90
N GLU A 147 -26.49 -6.51 -8.95
CA GLU A 147 -25.31 -5.63 -9.07
C GLU A 147 -25.23 -4.64 -7.90
N ARG A 148 -26.36 -4.19 -7.36
CA ARG A 148 -26.41 -3.28 -6.20
C ARG A 148 -25.90 -3.97 -4.94
N VAL A 149 -26.29 -5.22 -4.73
CA VAL A 149 -25.82 -6.03 -3.59
C VAL A 149 -24.32 -6.29 -3.71
N GLN A 150 -23.85 -6.67 -4.90
CA GLN A 150 -22.42 -6.87 -5.18
C GLN A 150 -21.61 -5.61 -4.91
N GLU A 151 -22.11 -4.43 -5.33
CA GLU A 151 -21.47 -3.14 -5.07
C GLU A 151 -21.31 -2.86 -3.57
N ARG A 152 -22.37 -3.01 -2.77
CA ARG A 152 -22.30 -2.80 -1.31
C ARG A 152 -21.35 -3.78 -0.64
N LEU A 153 -21.41 -5.04 -1.07
CA LEU A 153 -20.56 -6.10 -0.56
C LEU A 153 -19.07 -5.77 -0.76
N LEU A 154 -18.70 -5.34 -1.97
CA LEU A 154 -17.31 -5.01 -2.31
C LEU A 154 -16.77 -3.81 -1.53
N TYR A 155 -17.62 -2.86 -1.14
CA TYR A 155 -17.22 -1.78 -0.21
C TYR A 155 -17.11 -2.22 1.25
N LEU A 156 -17.82 -3.27 1.65
CA LEU A 156 -17.77 -3.81 3.00
C LEU A 156 -16.51 -4.65 3.24
N ILE A 157 -16.10 -5.47 2.26
CA ILE A 157 -15.00 -6.43 2.39
C ILE A 157 -13.70 -5.79 2.94
N PRO A 158 -13.17 -4.68 2.41
CA PRO A 158 -11.92 -4.09 2.91
C PRO A 158 -12.03 -3.53 4.33
N LEU A 159 -13.24 -3.24 4.81
CA LEU A 159 -13.47 -2.77 6.18
C LEU A 159 -13.58 -3.91 7.19
N LEU A 160 -13.90 -5.12 6.73
CA LEU A 160 -13.94 -6.33 7.55
C LEU A 160 -12.59 -7.04 7.58
N VAL A 161 -11.82 -6.94 6.50
CA VAL A 161 -10.59 -7.70 6.27
C VAL A 161 -9.39 -6.75 6.37
N THR A 162 -9.00 -6.43 7.60
CA THR A 162 -8.04 -5.35 7.88
C THR A 162 -6.70 -5.84 8.44
N SER A 163 -6.75 -6.87 9.29
CA SER A 163 -5.58 -7.48 9.94
C SER A 163 -5.11 -8.75 9.24
N ASP A 164 -3.86 -9.14 9.47
CA ASP A 164 -3.26 -10.34 8.85
C ASP A 164 -4.03 -11.63 9.20
N ASP A 165 -4.61 -11.73 10.40
CA ASP A 165 -5.45 -12.85 10.83
C ASP A 165 -6.77 -12.90 10.05
N GLU A 166 -7.45 -11.75 9.92
CA GLU A 166 -8.70 -11.62 9.14
C GLU A 166 -8.46 -11.89 7.64
N ILE A 167 -7.35 -11.40 7.10
CA ILE A 167 -6.91 -11.68 5.73
C ILE A 167 -6.67 -13.18 5.54
N THR A 168 -6.03 -13.84 6.52
CA THR A 168 -5.79 -15.28 6.47
C THR A 168 -7.10 -16.06 6.46
N LEU A 169 -8.06 -15.73 7.34
CA LEU A 169 -9.38 -16.36 7.37
C LEU A 169 -10.15 -16.13 6.06
N PHE A 170 -10.14 -14.91 5.54
CA PHE A 170 -10.80 -14.57 4.28
C PHE A 170 -10.17 -15.32 3.09
N GLN A 171 -8.85 -15.42 3.05
CA GLN A 171 -8.12 -16.17 2.02
C GLN A 171 -8.38 -17.68 2.11
N GLN A 172 -8.45 -18.27 3.29
CA GLN A 172 -8.76 -19.69 3.48
C GLN A 172 -10.16 -20.07 2.97
N ALA A 173 -11.06 -19.09 2.88
CA ALA A 173 -12.40 -19.25 2.35
C ALA A 173 -12.53 -18.80 0.88
N ASP A 174 -11.41 -18.70 0.15
CA ASP A 174 -11.30 -18.24 -1.24
C ASP A 174 -11.87 -16.83 -1.48
N GLY A 175 -11.96 -16.01 -0.43
CA GLY A 175 -12.58 -14.70 -0.47
C GLY A 175 -11.88 -13.71 -1.40
N ILE A 176 -10.54 -13.72 -1.44
CA ILE A 176 -9.77 -12.85 -2.33
C ILE A 176 -10.03 -13.23 -3.80
N GLU A 177 -10.15 -14.52 -4.12
CA GLU A 177 -10.47 -14.98 -5.49
C GLU A 177 -11.87 -14.54 -5.91
N ILE A 178 -12.83 -14.54 -4.98
CA ILE A 178 -14.18 -14.01 -5.22
C ILE A 178 -14.13 -12.52 -5.60
N VAL A 179 -13.30 -11.71 -4.93
CA VAL A 179 -13.14 -10.29 -5.30
C VAL A 179 -12.60 -10.14 -6.73
N PHE A 180 -11.62 -10.96 -7.12
CA PHE A 180 -11.09 -10.93 -8.49
C PHE A 180 -12.10 -11.35 -9.56
N ASN A 181 -12.99 -12.29 -9.25
CA ASN A 181 -14.04 -12.69 -10.18
C ASN A 181 -14.94 -11.50 -10.57
N PHE A 182 -15.13 -10.52 -9.69
CA PHE A 182 -15.88 -9.30 -10.01
C PHE A 182 -15.14 -8.36 -10.98
N LEU A 183 -13.82 -8.45 -11.14
CA LEU A 183 -13.11 -7.70 -12.19
C LEU A 183 -13.53 -8.12 -13.60
N LYS A 184 -14.01 -9.35 -13.75
CA LYS A 184 -14.52 -9.89 -15.02
C LYS A 184 -16.02 -9.62 -15.23
N CYS A 185 -16.69 -8.96 -14.29
CA CYS A 185 -18.13 -8.68 -14.39
C CYS A 185 -18.44 -7.78 -15.58
N THR A 186 -19.59 -7.96 -16.24
CA THR A 186 -20.02 -7.10 -17.35
C THR A 186 -20.44 -5.71 -16.89
N CYS A 187 -20.92 -5.56 -15.65
CA CYS A 187 -21.32 -4.29 -15.08
C CYS A 187 -20.11 -3.41 -14.75
N SER A 188 -20.06 -2.22 -15.36
CA SER A 188 -18.94 -1.27 -15.18
C SER A 188 -18.79 -0.79 -13.74
N GLU A 189 -19.89 -0.53 -13.03
CA GLU A 189 -19.82 -0.09 -11.63
C GLU A 189 -19.32 -1.21 -10.71
N VAL A 190 -19.75 -2.46 -10.92
CA VAL A 190 -19.25 -3.60 -10.12
C VAL A 190 -17.75 -3.81 -10.35
N ARG A 191 -17.27 -3.75 -11.61
CA ARG A 191 -15.82 -3.84 -11.90
C ARG A 191 -15.02 -2.73 -11.23
N LYS A 192 -15.53 -1.50 -11.29
CA LYS A 192 -14.92 -0.33 -10.67
C LYS A 192 -14.80 -0.51 -9.15
N VAL A 193 -15.88 -0.90 -8.48
CA VAL A 193 -15.87 -1.12 -7.02
C VAL A 193 -15.00 -2.32 -6.65
N ALA A 194 -14.96 -3.37 -7.45
CA ALA A 194 -14.03 -4.49 -7.24
C ALA A 194 -12.57 -4.05 -7.33
N THR A 195 -12.24 -3.19 -8.30
CA THR A 195 -10.90 -2.59 -8.45
C THR A 195 -10.53 -1.74 -7.24
N ILE A 196 -11.47 -0.92 -6.74
CA ILE A 196 -11.29 -0.15 -5.51
C ILE A 196 -11.06 -1.08 -4.31
N SER A 197 -11.88 -2.13 -4.19
CA SER A 197 -11.80 -3.11 -3.10
C SER A 197 -10.43 -3.78 -3.04
N ILE A 198 -9.89 -4.19 -4.19
CA ILE A 198 -8.52 -4.75 -4.29
C ILE A 198 -7.47 -3.72 -3.88
N GLY A 199 -7.60 -2.47 -4.34
CA GLY A 199 -6.67 -1.41 -3.96
C GLY A 199 -6.66 -1.14 -2.45
N LEU A 200 -7.83 -1.14 -1.81
CA LEU A 200 -7.97 -0.98 -0.36
C LEU A 200 -7.42 -2.18 0.41
N LEU A 201 -7.71 -3.40 -0.04
CA LEU A 201 -7.12 -4.62 0.56
C LEU A 201 -5.59 -4.61 0.45
N ALA A 202 -5.06 -4.16 -0.68
CA ALA A 202 -3.62 -4.09 -0.94
C ALA A 202 -2.90 -2.98 -0.13
N GLU A 203 -3.61 -2.11 0.59
CA GLU A 203 -2.95 -1.20 1.56
C GLU A 203 -2.28 -2.00 2.69
N ASN A 204 -2.81 -3.17 3.04
CA ASN A 204 -2.14 -4.11 3.92
C ASN A 204 -1.09 -4.91 3.13
N ALA A 205 0.18 -4.83 3.56
CA ALA A 205 1.31 -5.49 2.88
C ALA A 205 1.22 -7.03 2.84
N PHE A 206 0.54 -7.67 3.80
CA PHE A 206 0.27 -9.11 3.78
C PHE A 206 -0.76 -9.46 2.71
N ALA A 207 -1.90 -8.77 2.67
CA ALA A 207 -2.91 -8.95 1.62
C ALA A 207 -2.34 -8.66 0.21
N ALA A 208 -1.57 -7.58 0.06
CA ALA A 208 -0.91 -7.24 -1.19
C ALA A 208 0.02 -8.35 -1.70
N ARG A 209 0.76 -9.04 -0.80
CA ARG A 209 1.61 -10.19 -1.17
C ARG A 209 0.79 -11.41 -1.62
N ILE A 210 -0.38 -11.64 -1.02
CA ILE A 210 -1.29 -12.71 -1.45
C ILE A 210 -1.88 -12.37 -2.82
N ILE A 211 -2.37 -11.15 -2.99
CA ILE A 211 -2.87 -10.61 -4.26
C ILE A 211 -1.79 -10.71 -5.35
N LEU A 212 -0.55 -10.36 -5.07
CA LEU A 212 0.54 -10.47 -6.04
C LEU A 212 0.73 -11.92 -6.51
N LYS A 213 0.71 -12.88 -5.58
CA LYS A 213 0.86 -14.31 -5.88
C LYS A 213 -0.31 -14.90 -6.68
N SER A 214 -1.48 -14.28 -6.60
CA SER A 214 -2.68 -14.74 -7.33
C SER A 214 -2.61 -14.50 -8.85
N GLY A 215 -1.63 -13.73 -9.35
CA GLY A 215 -1.36 -13.58 -10.79
C GLY A 215 -2.23 -12.54 -11.52
N TRP A 216 -3.04 -11.76 -10.81
CA TRP A 216 -3.99 -10.80 -11.41
C TRP A 216 -3.39 -9.45 -11.82
N LEU A 217 -2.08 -9.26 -11.63
CA LEU A 217 -1.41 -7.99 -11.93
C LEU A 217 -1.51 -7.64 -13.43
N GLU A 218 -1.35 -8.60 -14.34
CA GLU A 218 -1.52 -8.40 -15.78
C GLU A 218 -2.91 -7.87 -16.13
N HIS A 219 -3.95 -8.44 -15.51
CA HIS A 219 -5.33 -8.01 -15.73
C HIS A 219 -5.56 -6.56 -15.28
N LEU A 220 -5.00 -6.16 -14.13
CA LEU A 220 -5.09 -4.79 -13.66
C LEU A 220 -4.38 -3.80 -14.60
N TYR A 221 -3.24 -4.18 -15.19
CA TYR A 221 -2.56 -3.34 -16.18
C TYR A 221 -3.35 -3.20 -17.49
N LEU A 222 -4.02 -4.26 -17.93
CA LEU A 222 -4.96 -4.20 -19.07
C LEU A 222 -6.10 -3.22 -18.78
N MET A 223 -6.68 -3.27 -17.56
CA MET A 223 -7.71 -2.32 -17.14
C MET A 223 -7.18 -0.89 -17.06
N GLN A 224 -5.97 -0.69 -16.54
CA GLN A 224 -5.33 0.62 -16.47
C GLN A 224 -5.16 1.28 -17.84
N SER A 225 -4.86 0.47 -18.86
CA SER A 225 -4.62 0.92 -20.24
C SER A 225 -5.92 1.14 -21.03
N SER A 226 -7.07 0.78 -20.47
CA SER A 226 -8.38 1.03 -21.09
C SER A 226 -8.82 2.47 -20.86
N GLU A 227 -9.60 3.04 -21.79
CA GLU A 227 -10.19 4.40 -21.65
C GLU A 227 -11.36 4.44 -20.64
N ASP A 228 -11.52 3.42 -19.80
CA ASP A 228 -12.64 3.30 -18.87
C ASP A 228 -12.43 4.09 -17.57
N GLN A 229 -13.51 4.21 -16.78
CA GLN A 229 -13.46 4.85 -15.47
C GLN A 229 -12.66 4.04 -14.42
N CYS A 230 -12.30 2.79 -14.70
CA CYS A 230 -11.52 1.94 -13.80
C CYS A 230 -10.03 2.23 -13.89
N SER A 231 -9.54 2.84 -14.98
CA SER A 231 -8.12 3.11 -15.24
C SER A 231 -7.38 3.77 -14.06
N GLY A 232 -7.97 4.80 -13.45
CA GLY A 232 -7.41 5.49 -12.27
C GLY A 232 -7.34 4.61 -11.03
N TYR A 233 -8.38 3.80 -10.77
CA TYR A 233 -8.42 2.88 -9.63
C TYR A 233 -7.47 1.70 -9.81
N ALA A 234 -7.37 1.18 -11.04
CA ALA A 234 -6.43 0.13 -11.39
C ALA A 234 -4.98 0.58 -11.15
N LYS A 235 -4.65 1.82 -11.51
CA LYS A 235 -3.34 2.42 -11.21
C LYS A 235 -3.04 2.44 -9.71
N ILE A 236 -4.01 2.81 -8.86
CA ILE A 236 -3.85 2.83 -7.39
C ILE A 236 -3.67 1.40 -6.86
N ALA A 237 -4.50 0.46 -7.31
CA ALA A 237 -4.40 -0.94 -6.91
C ALA A 237 -3.04 -1.54 -7.29
N ILE A 238 -2.58 -1.34 -8.52
CA ILE A 238 -1.25 -1.77 -8.99
C ILE A 238 -0.17 -1.19 -8.09
N LYS A 239 -0.22 0.12 -7.79
CA LYS A 239 0.75 0.76 -6.90
C LYS A 239 0.81 0.06 -5.54
N HIS A 240 -0.33 -0.10 -4.85
CA HIS A 240 -0.34 -0.73 -3.52
C HIS A 240 0.17 -2.19 -3.56
N ILE A 241 -0.17 -2.94 -4.61
CA ILE A 241 0.34 -4.30 -4.80
C ILE A 241 1.87 -4.31 -4.98
N LEU A 242 2.42 -3.38 -5.76
CA LEU A 242 3.85 -3.26 -6.00
C LEU A 242 4.60 -2.76 -4.76
N ASP A 243 4.02 -1.89 -3.95
CA ASP A 243 4.62 -1.38 -2.72
C ASP A 243 4.92 -2.51 -1.71
N ALA A 244 4.22 -3.64 -1.80
CA ALA A 244 4.49 -4.83 -0.99
C ALA A 244 5.66 -5.71 -1.49
N ASN A 245 6.19 -5.42 -2.69
CA ASN A 245 7.37 -6.08 -3.25
C ASN A 245 8.25 -5.07 -4.01
N LEU A 246 9.14 -4.41 -3.27
CA LEU A 246 9.97 -3.32 -3.79
C LEU A 246 10.91 -3.74 -4.93
N VAL A 247 11.37 -5.00 -4.95
CA VAL A 247 12.16 -5.54 -6.08
C VAL A 247 11.32 -5.54 -7.34
N LEU A 248 10.07 -6.03 -7.26
CA LEU A 248 9.15 -6.01 -8.38
C LEU A 248 8.78 -4.58 -8.79
N LYS A 249 8.46 -3.74 -7.81
CA LYS A 249 8.14 -2.33 -8.03
C LYS A 249 9.24 -1.66 -8.84
N PHE A 250 10.49 -1.80 -8.42
CA PHE A 250 11.62 -1.18 -9.09
C PHE A 250 11.87 -1.77 -10.49
N ALA A 251 11.70 -3.08 -10.66
CA ALA A 251 11.84 -3.72 -11.96
C ALA A 251 10.79 -3.22 -12.97
N MET A 252 9.53 -3.05 -12.54
CA MET A 252 8.43 -2.63 -13.43
C MET A 252 8.36 -1.13 -13.66
N THR A 253 8.73 -0.33 -12.66
CA THR A 253 8.52 1.13 -12.70
C THR A 253 9.82 1.91 -12.84
N GLY A 254 10.97 1.29 -12.56
CA GLY A 254 12.24 1.99 -12.40
C GLY A 254 12.30 2.88 -11.17
N ILE A 255 11.30 2.88 -10.29
CA ILE A 255 11.16 3.86 -9.21
C ILE A 255 11.12 3.15 -7.85
N LEU A 256 11.91 3.68 -6.91
CA LEU A 256 11.71 3.51 -5.46
C LEU A 256 11.37 4.89 -4.89
N ASP A 257 10.21 5.01 -4.27
CA ASP A 257 9.72 6.22 -3.62
C ASP A 257 10.45 6.49 -2.29
N TYR A 258 10.22 7.68 -1.70
CA TYR A 258 10.84 8.09 -0.44
C TYR A 258 10.54 7.15 0.74
N SER A 259 9.36 6.54 0.74
CA SER A 259 8.90 5.59 1.78
C SER A 259 9.43 4.17 1.58
N ASP A 260 9.99 3.86 0.42
CA ASP A 260 10.43 2.50 0.10
C ASP A 260 11.77 2.23 0.76
N ILE A 261 11.84 1.29 1.70
CA ILE A 261 13.07 0.95 2.43
C ILE A 261 13.61 -0.39 1.92
N THR A 262 14.82 -0.37 1.36
CA THR A 262 15.44 -1.53 0.69
C THR A 262 15.84 -2.69 1.60
N GLY A 263 15.90 -2.50 2.92
CA GLY A 263 16.30 -3.55 3.86
C GLY A 263 17.79 -3.94 3.71
N ASP A 264 18.24 -5.03 4.35
CA ASP A 264 19.66 -5.46 4.30
C ASP A 264 20.01 -6.29 3.05
N VAL A 265 18.98 -6.69 2.30
CA VAL A 265 19.09 -7.47 1.07
C VAL A 265 18.14 -6.88 0.03
N PHE A 266 18.68 -6.40 -1.10
CA PHE A 266 17.90 -5.89 -2.22
C PHE A 266 18.44 -6.42 -3.55
N TYR A 267 17.55 -6.55 -4.55
CA TYR A 267 17.87 -7.10 -5.86
C TYR A 267 17.47 -6.11 -6.96
N ASP A 268 18.33 -6.00 -7.96
CA ASP A 268 18.00 -5.38 -9.24
C ASP A 268 18.07 -6.43 -10.35
N VAL A 269 16.89 -6.84 -10.81
CA VAL A 269 16.69 -7.80 -11.92
C VAL A 269 16.68 -7.11 -13.28
N GLY A 270 16.84 -5.78 -13.32
CA GLY A 270 16.66 -4.98 -14.53
C GLY A 270 15.18 -4.67 -14.83
N PRO A 271 14.92 -3.92 -15.91
CA PRO A 271 13.56 -3.58 -16.33
C PRO A 271 12.75 -4.82 -16.70
N MET A 272 11.51 -4.89 -16.21
CA MET A 272 10.57 -5.98 -16.50
C MET A 272 9.30 -5.48 -17.18
N LYS A 273 8.74 -6.31 -18.07
CA LYS A 273 7.44 -6.06 -18.71
C LYS A 273 6.30 -6.66 -17.90
N THR A 274 5.09 -6.12 -18.08
CA THR A 274 3.87 -6.63 -17.43
C THR A 274 3.60 -8.12 -17.66
N SER A 275 3.92 -8.63 -18.85
CA SER A 275 3.76 -10.05 -19.19
C SER A 275 4.80 -10.96 -18.53
N GLU A 276 5.82 -10.38 -17.90
CA GLU A 276 6.88 -11.11 -17.23
C GLU A 276 6.50 -11.28 -15.76
N HIS A 277 6.31 -12.52 -15.31
CA HIS A 277 6.09 -12.78 -13.89
C HIS A 277 7.41 -12.66 -13.14
N LEU A 278 7.42 -11.91 -12.03
CA LEU A 278 8.54 -11.93 -11.12
C LEU A 278 8.65 -13.33 -10.52
N LYS A 279 9.63 -14.04 -11.04
CA LYS A 279 10.18 -15.21 -10.40
C LYS A 279 10.68 -14.79 -9.01
N ILE A 280 10.18 -15.44 -7.96
CA ILE A 280 10.69 -15.23 -6.59
C ILE A 280 12.22 -15.36 -6.63
N THR A 281 12.93 -14.57 -5.81
CA THR A 281 14.40 -14.52 -5.70
C THR A 281 15.09 -15.90 -5.81
N GLN A 282 14.44 -16.94 -5.30
CA GLN A 282 14.75 -18.37 -5.39
C GLN A 282 15.05 -18.90 -6.81
N ILE A 283 14.54 -18.29 -7.87
CA ILE A 283 14.66 -18.83 -9.23
C ILE A 283 15.86 -18.20 -9.96
N TYR A 284 16.16 -16.91 -9.75
CA TYR A 284 17.32 -16.28 -10.42
C TYR A 284 18.66 -16.86 -9.92
N SER A 285 18.71 -17.32 -8.67
CA SER A 285 19.86 -18.04 -8.10
C SER A 285 20.00 -19.48 -8.61
N ASN A 286 18.89 -20.17 -8.85
CA ASN A 286 18.86 -21.58 -9.25
C ASN A 286 18.69 -21.80 -10.77
N GLU A 287 18.57 -20.72 -11.54
CA GLU A 287 18.57 -20.80 -13.00
C GLU A 287 19.92 -21.24 -13.53
N LEU A 288 19.89 -22.07 -14.57
CA LEU A 288 21.09 -22.39 -15.33
C LEU A 288 21.77 -21.09 -15.77
N LEU A 289 23.10 -21.07 -15.68
CA LEU A 289 23.91 -19.96 -16.15
C LEU A 289 23.49 -19.60 -17.58
N ASN A 290 23.09 -18.35 -17.78
CA ASN A 290 22.55 -17.87 -19.04
C ASN A 290 23.28 -16.63 -19.54
N ASN A 291 22.99 -16.20 -20.77
CA ASN A 291 23.61 -15.02 -21.38
C ASN A 291 22.85 -13.70 -21.09
N SER A 292 21.86 -13.72 -20.20
CA SER A 292 21.12 -12.52 -19.81
C SER A 292 21.98 -11.58 -18.96
N ILE A 293 21.57 -10.33 -18.84
CA ILE A 293 22.12 -9.38 -17.87
C ILE A 293 21.99 -10.01 -16.46
N PRO A 294 23.04 -9.98 -15.63
CA PRO A 294 22.97 -10.57 -14.30
C PRO A 294 21.96 -9.85 -13.41
N THR A 295 21.44 -10.57 -12.43
CA THR A 295 20.72 -9.97 -11.31
C THR A 295 21.74 -9.39 -10.34
N TRP A 296 21.68 -8.09 -10.09
CA TRP A 296 22.56 -7.44 -9.12
C TRP A 296 21.99 -7.59 -7.71
N ILE A 297 22.83 -7.95 -6.75
CA ILE A 297 22.42 -8.08 -5.34
C ILE A 297 23.20 -7.11 -4.46
N LEU A 298 22.47 -6.40 -3.59
CA LEU A 298 23.00 -5.63 -2.47
C LEU A 298 22.71 -6.43 -1.20
N ASN A 299 23.70 -7.14 -0.66
CA ASN A 299 23.52 -7.99 0.51
C ASN A 299 24.61 -7.72 1.55
N ILE A 300 24.20 -7.11 2.67
CA ILE A 300 25.08 -6.78 3.80
C ILE A 300 24.77 -7.58 5.07
N THR A 301 23.84 -8.52 5.01
CA THR A 301 23.50 -9.37 6.16
C THR A 301 24.71 -10.23 6.52
N GLU A 302 25.19 -10.15 7.76
CA GLU A 302 26.28 -11.02 8.21
C GLU A 302 25.89 -12.48 8.03
N ALA A 303 26.80 -13.27 7.46
CA ALA A 303 26.80 -14.70 7.73
C ALA A 303 27.01 -14.87 9.25
N CYS A 304 25.95 -15.18 10.02
CA CYS A 304 26.08 -15.48 11.44
C CYS A 304 27.22 -16.50 11.66
N GLN A 305 28.24 -16.12 12.43
CA GLN A 305 29.11 -17.07 13.13
C GLN A 305 28.40 -17.34 14.50
N ILE A 306 28.31 -18.51 15.14
CA ILE A 306 29.25 -19.63 15.32
C ILE A 306 28.49 -20.89 15.89
N PHE A 307 29.08 -22.09 15.73
CA PHE A 307 29.17 -23.26 16.66
C PHE A 307 28.61 -24.63 16.22
N LEU A 308 29.47 -25.64 16.47
CA LEU A 308 29.40 -27.05 16.10
C LEU A 308 28.14 -27.75 16.60
N ILE A 309 27.38 -28.35 15.68
CA ILE A 309 26.66 -29.59 15.96
C ILE A 309 26.88 -30.51 14.75
N HIS A 310 27.66 -31.58 15.00
CA HIS A 310 27.82 -32.80 14.20
C HIS A 310 28.06 -32.64 12.69
N GLU A 311 29.35 -32.64 12.33
CA GLU A 311 29.91 -33.09 11.04
C GLU A 311 29.06 -32.85 9.77
N LYS A 312 28.78 -31.58 9.47
CA LYS A 312 28.76 -31.02 8.10
C LYS A 312 28.75 -29.49 8.18
N LYS A 313 29.83 -28.85 7.73
CA LYS A 313 29.97 -27.38 7.64
C LYS A 313 28.92 -26.81 6.68
N PHE A 314 28.09 -25.87 7.12
CA PHE A 314 27.29 -25.02 6.23
C PHE A 314 27.46 -23.53 6.61
N ARG A 315 27.60 -22.65 5.60
CA ARG A 315 27.98 -21.24 5.70
C ARG A 315 26.90 -20.35 5.08
N GLY A 316 26.67 -19.16 5.66
CA GLY A 316 25.95 -18.03 5.04
C GLY A 316 24.47 -17.88 5.40
N THR A 317 23.93 -16.69 5.17
CA THR A 317 22.49 -16.41 5.17
C THR A 317 21.85 -17.20 4.03
N LEU A 318 21.12 -18.24 4.40
CA LEU A 318 20.34 -19.04 3.47
C LEU A 318 19.08 -18.25 3.11
N ASP A 319 18.68 -18.30 1.84
CA ASP A 319 17.27 -18.08 1.52
C ASP A 319 16.42 -19.23 2.09
N SER A 320 15.09 -19.20 1.88
CA SER A 320 14.19 -20.23 2.44
C SER A 320 14.50 -21.65 1.98
N ASP A 321 15.28 -21.82 0.90
CA ASP A 321 15.50 -23.10 0.21
C ASP A 321 16.96 -23.58 0.30
N GLY A 322 17.80 -22.86 1.07
CA GLY A 322 19.17 -23.27 1.35
C GLY A 322 20.22 -22.79 0.33
N PHE A 323 19.87 -21.87 -0.58
CA PHE A 323 20.86 -21.21 -1.44
C PHE A 323 21.59 -20.12 -0.65
N GLN A 324 22.93 -20.14 -0.74
CA GLN A 324 23.75 -19.13 -0.10
C GLN A 324 23.80 -17.87 -0.97
N LEU A 325 23.15 -16.80 -0.52
CA LEU A 325 23.18 -15.53 -1.22
C LEU A 325 24.60 -14.95 -1.24
N PRO A 326 25.06 -14.41 -2.39
CA PRO A 326 26.33 -13.70 -2.45
C PRO A 326 26.36 -12.60 -1.39
N TYR A 327 27.36 -12.65 -0.52
CA TYR A 327 27.58 -11.67 0.55
C TYR A 327 28.80 -10.83 0.22
N ASP A 328 28.65 -9.52 0.31
CA ASP A 328 29.69 -8.57 -0.07
C ASP A 328 30.30 -7.93 1.19
N THR A 329 31.50 -8.40 1.54
CA THR A 329 32.21 -7.95 2.76
C THR A 329 32.73 -6.52 2.59
N GLU A 330 33.15 -6.15 1.38
CA GLU A 330 33.68 -4.82 1.08
C GLU A 330 32.55 -3.80 1.09
N LEU A 331 31.43 -4.11 0.42
CA LEU A 331 30.21 -3.31 0.45
C LEU A 331 29.73 -3.10 1.88
N ARG A 332 29.69 -4.16 2.70
CA ARG A 332 29.29 -4.02 4.10
C ARG A 332 30.22 -3.10 4.89
N THR A 333 31.53 -3.25 4.70
CA THR A 333 32.53 -2.42 5.38
C THR A 333 32.37 -0.96 4.96
N PHE A 334 32.18 -0.72 3.66
CA PHE A 334 31.84 0.58 3.11
C PHE A 334 30.58 1.16 3.77
N ILE A 335 29.46 0.45 3.76
CA ILE A 335 28.19 0.91 4.34
C ILE A 335 28.37 1.24 5.83
N LYS A 336 29.00 0.36 6.60
CA LYS A 336 29.30 0.61 8.02
C LYS A 336 30.11 1.90 8.21
N SER A 337 31.17 2.07 7.42
CA SER A 337 32.04 3.25 7.51
C SER A 337 31.28 4.53 7.13
N SER A 338 30.45 4.49 6.09
CA SER A 338 29.65 5.63 5.64
C SER A 338 28.57 5.98 6.66
N THR A 339 27.87 5.00 7.21
CA THR A 339 26.87 5.20 8.28
C THR A 339 27.49 5.82 9.53
N LEU A 340 28.67 5.36 9.96
CA LEU A 340 29.38 5.96 11.11
C LEU A 340 29.77 7.42 10.84
N LYS A 341 30.39 7.71 9.69
CA LYS A 341 30.75 9.08 9.29
C LYS A 341 29.54 10.02 9.27
N ILE A 342 28.40 9.54 8.78
CA ILE A 342 27.16 10.32 8.68
C ILE A 342 26.59 10.57 10.08
N ASN A 343 26.54 9.56 10.94
CA ASN A 343 25.99 9.68 12.30
C ASN A 343 26.88 10.51 13.24
N GLU A 344 28.20 10.55 13.02
CA GLU A 344 29.15 11.42 13.72
C GLU A 344 29.02 12.90 13.32
N THR A 345 28.31 13.18 12.23
CA THR A 345 28.07 14.55 11.77
C THR A 345 26.90 15.14 12.57
N PRO A 346 27.09 16.25 13.34
CA PRO A 346 26.01 16.84 14.11
C PRO A 346 24.85 17.24 13.19
N ASP A 347 23.64 16.91 13.66
CA ASP A 347 22.35 16.85 12.96
C ASP A 347 22.45 17.20 11.46
N LEU A 348 22.71 16.17 10.66
CA LEU A 348 22.71 16.28 9.19
C LEU A 348 21.40 16.91 8.70
N GLU A 349 20.28 16.63 9.38
CA GLU A 349 18.98 17.21 9.11
C GLU A 349 18.96 18.71 9.45
N GLU A 350 19.54 19.14 10.57
CA GLU A 350 19.71 20.57 10.94
C GLU A 350 20.67 21.32 9.98
N LYS A 351 21.75 20.69 9.52
CA LYS A 351 22.67 21.29 8.54
C LYS A 351 22.00 21.46 7.18
N ILE A 352 21.31 20.42 6.74
CA ILE A 352 20.52 20.44 5.52
C ILE A 352 19.34 21.44 5.65
N ARG A 353 18.70 21.56 6.82
CA ARG A 353 17.69 22.58 7.15
C ARG A 353 18.23 24.00 7.05
N ILE A 354 19.38 24.29 7.68
CA ILE A 354 20.03 25.61 7.62
C ILE A 354 20.33 25.95 6.15
N LEU A 355 20.71 24.99 5.32
CA LEU A 355 20.93 25.23 3.89
C LEU A 355 19.65 25.52 3.11
N ALA A 356 18.56 24.79 3.40
CA ALA A 356 17.27 24.94 2.72
C ALA A 356 16.58 26.27 3.05
N VAL A 357 16.69 26.77 4.29
CA VAL A 357 16.08 28.05 4.72
C VAL A 357 16.69 29.27 4.02
N TYR A 358 17.96 29.18 3.58
CA TYR A 358 18.68 30.31 2.95
C TYR A 358 18.83 30.20 1.42
N ALA A 359 18.22 29.20 0.78
CA ALA A 359 18.36 28.95 -0.65
C ALA A 359 17.23 29.57 -1.48
N TYR A 360 17.39 30.85 -1.85
CA TYR A 360 16.99 31.28 -3.20
C TYR A 360 17.90 32.35 -3.81
N ASP A 361 18.64 33.18 -3.04
CA ASP A 361 19.40 34.28 -3.68
C ASP A 361 20.84 34.58 -3.18
N CYS A 362 21.35 34.05 -2.06
CA CYS A 362 22.58 34.62 -1.46
C CYS A 362 23.81 33.71 -1.30
N LEU A 363 23.78 32.41 -1.60
CA LEU A 363 24.85 31.51 -1.15
C LEU A 363 25.75 30.94 -2.24
N LYS A 364 26.26 31.76 -3.16
CA LYS A 364 27.47 31.40 -3.94
C LYS A 364 28.73 31.22 -3.07
N ASN A 365 28.74 31.79 -1.86
CA ASN A 365 29.93 31.89 -1.02
C ASN A 365 29.96 30.94 0.21
N TYR A 366 28.85 30.27 0.58
CA TYR A 366 28.83 29.30 1.71
C TYR A 366 28.91 27.82 1.26
N PHE A 367 29.03 27.54 -0.04
CA PHE A 367 29.20 26.18 -0.57
C PHE A 367 30.42 25.44 0.01
N THR A 368 31.38 26.16 0.60
CA THR A 368 32.60 25.61 1.19
C THR A 368 32.36 24.79 2.46
N GLU A 369 31.26 24.99 3.21
CA GLU A 369 30.97 24.22 4.45
C GLU A 369 30.02 23.02 4.26
N ILE A 370 29.36 22.89 3.10
CA ILE A 370 28.68 21.64 2.65
C ILE A 370 29.70 20.59 2.15
N ALA A 371 30.99 20.83 2.36
CA ALA A 371 32.04 19.82 2.30
C ALA A 371 31.78 18.59 3.22
N SER A 372 30.71 18.62 4.04
CA SER A 372 30.28 17.54 4.93
C SER A 372 29.23 16.56 4.37
N PHE A 373 28.48 16.87 3.30
CA PHE A 373 27.64 15.87 2.62
C PHE A 373 28.51 14.99 1.71
N LYS A 374 29.31 14.14 2.33
CA LYS A 374 30.32 13.30 1.67
C LYS A 374 29.75 12.03 1.06
N MET A 375 28.55 11.62 1.47
CA MET A 375 27.93 10.37 1.03
C MET A 375 27.84 10.22 -0.51
N PRO A 376 27.41 11.21 -1.30
CA PRO A 376 27.42 11.09 -2.76
C PRO A 376 28.83 10.87 -3.33
N ARG A 377 29.85 11.53 -2.75
CA ARG A 377 31.26 11.34 -3.12
C ARG A 377 31.75 9.96 -2.72
N ASP A 378 31.47 9.51 -1.50
CA ASP A 378 31.83 8.17 -1.02
C ASP A 378 31.24 7.08 -1.94
N VAL A 379 29.99 7.23 -2.42
CA VAL A 379 29.36 6.31 -3.39
C VAL A 379 30.04 6.38 -4.76
N ALA A 380 30.39 7.58 -5.24
CA ALA A 380 31.12 7.71 -6.50
C ALA A 380 32.52 7.10 -6.41
N ASP A 381 33.26 7.37 -5.33
CA ASP A 381 34.60 6.86 -5.05
C ASP A 381 34.59 5.33 -4.91
N TYR A 382 33.54 4.75 -4.33
CA TYR A 382 33.32 3.30 -4.30
C TYR A 382 33.31 2.69 -5.72
N PHE A 383 32.83 3.43 -6.72
CA PHE A 383 32.79 3.03 -8.13
C PHE A 383 33.80 3.77 -9.02
N GLY A 384 34.95 4.14 -8.46
CA GLY A 384 36.08 4.69 -9.22
C GLY A 384 36.10 6.22 -9.38
N GLY A 385 35.26 6.95 -8.64
CA GLY A 385 35.27 8.41 -8.57
C GLY A 385 34.37 9.10 -9.61
N PRO A 386 34.57 10.39 -9.87
CA PRO A 386 33.80 11.14 -10.86
C PRO A 386 33.87 10.52 -12.26
N MET A 387 32.76 10.55 -13.00
CA MET A 387 32.64 9.88 -14.29
C MET A 387 31.76 10.70 -15.26
N THR A 388 32.23 10.82 -16.51
CA THR A 388 31.45 11.46 -17.59
C THR A 388 30.32 10.56 -18.05
N ARG A 389 29.35 11.15 -18.74
CA ARG A 389 28.23 10.37 -19.30
C ARG A 389 28.71 9.35 -20.34
N GLU A 390 29.69 9.70 -21.16
CA GLU A 390 30.25 8.84 -22.20
C GLU A 390 30.91 7.60 -21.59
N ASP A 391 31.66 7.79 -20.50
CA ASP A 391 32.34 6.71 -19.78
C ASP A 391 31.35 5.77 -19.07
N ALA A 392 30.18 6.27 -18.68
CA ALA A 392 29.18 5.49 -17.95
C ALA A 392 28.69 4.24 -18.71
N TYR A 393 28.51 4.34 -20.04
CA TYR A 393 27.96 3.26 -20.87
C TYR A 393 28.88 2.03 -21.01
N GLY A 394 30.17 2.17 -20.71
CA GLY A 394 31.17 1.10 -20.79
C GLY A 394 31.93 0.85 -19.49
N SER A 395 31.47 1.43 -18.38
CA SER A 395 32.19 1.45 -17.09
C SER A 395 32.42 0.07 -16.47
N ILE A 396 31.54 -0.90 -16.73
CA ILE A 396 31.60 -2.23 -16.12
C ILE A 396 32.52 -3.14 -16.94
N ASP A 397 33.53 -3.74 -16.28
CA ASP A 397 34.32 -4.83 -16.83
C ASP A 397 33.51 -6.14 -16.89
N TRP A 398 32.83 -6.36 -18.02
CA TRP A 398 32.05 -7.57 -18.27
C TRP A 398 32.86 -8.86 -18.26
N GLN A 399 34.18 -8.82 -18.48
CA GLN A 399 35.01 -10.02 -18.37
C GLN A 399 35.15 -10.46 -16.91
N LYS A 400 35.32 -9.51 -15.98
CA LYS A 400 35.32 -9.77 -14.53
C LYS A 400 33.99 -10.38 -14.09
N ILE A 401 32.87 -9.80 -14.54
CA ILE A 401 31.52 -10.30 -14.24
C ILE A 401 31.32 -11.71 -14.79
N THR A 402 31.69 -11.96 -16.05
CA THR A 402 31.55 -13.28 -16.68
C THR A 402 32.40 -14.33 -15.98
N LYS A 403 33.64 -14.01 -15.62
CA LYS A 403 34.52 -14.92 -14.86
C LYS A 403 33.90 -15.29 -13.51
N TYR A 404 33.34 -14.32 -12.79
CA TYR A 404 32.64 -14.56 -11.53
C TYR A 404 31.45 -15.50 -11.73
N ARG A 405 30.55 -15.18 -12.67
CA ARG A 405 29.35 -15.98 -12.97
C ARG A 405 29.70 -17.42 -13.35
N CYS A 406 30.73 -17.63 -14.17
CA CYS A 406 31.21 -18.95 -14.54
C CYS A 406 31.86 -19.70 -13.36
N HIS A 407 32.67 -19.02 -12.54
CA HIS A 407 33.35 -19.64 -11.40
C HIS A 407 32.38 -20.12 -10.33
N PHE A 408 31.37 -19.31 -10.01
CA PHE A 408 30.36 -19.62 -9.00
C PHE A 408 29.10 -20.27 -9.57
N ASN A 409 29.04 -20.48 -10.89
CA ASN A 409 27.88 -21.00 -11.61
C ASN A 409 26.56 -20.30 -11.20
N THR A 410 26.53 -18.98 -11.30
CA THR A 410 25.42 -18.14 -10.82
C THR A 410 25.06 -17.02 -11.80
N ASN A 411 23.79 -16.64 -11.83
CA ASN A 411 23.30 -15.44 -12.52
C ASN A 411 23.23 -14.21 -11.59
N VAL A 412 23.46 -14.39 -10.30
CA VAL A 412 23.39 -13.34 -9.27
C VAL A 412 24.79 -12.81 -8.98
N VAL A 413 24.97 -11.49 -9.06
CA VAL A 413 26.27 -10.82 -8.93
C VAL A 413 26.20 -9.74 -7.86
N PRO A 414 27.14 -9.69 -6.89
CA PRO A 414 27.23 -8.59 -5.94
C PRO A 414 27.38 -7.25 -6.64
N ILE A 415 26.62 -6.23 -6.21
CA ILE A 415 26.70 -4.89 -6.81
C ILE A 415 28.09 -4.27 -6.64
N GLY A 416 28.85 -4.70 -5.63
CA GLY A 416 30.21 -4.23 -5.36
C GLY A 416 31.31 -4.96 -6.13
N LEU A 417 30.98 -5.98 -6.92
CA LEU A 417 31.99 -6.69 -7.72
C LEU A 417 32.69 -5.82 -8.79
N PRO A 418 32.00 -4.93 -9.54
CA PRO A 418 32.64 -4.02 -10.48
C PRO A 418 33.45 -2.94 -9.74
N ASP A 419 34.67 -2.65 -10.21
CA ASP A 419 35.47 -1.53 -9.67
C ASP A 419 34.96 -0.16 -10.15
N SER A 420 34.17 -0.16 -11.24
CA SER A 420 33.52 1.02 -11.77
C SER A 420 32.14 0.68 -12.32
N ALA A 421 31.19 1.61 -12.14
CA ALA A 421 29.81 1.46 -12.58
C ALA A 421 29.15 2.82 -12.82
N GLY A 422 28.16 2.85 -13.72
CA GLY A 422 27.46 4.07 -14.14
C GLY A 422 26.24 4.43 -13.27
N TYR A 423 25.32 5.19 -13.86
CA TYR A 423 24.18 5.80 -13.17
C TYR A 423 23.35 4.81 -12.34
N ARG A 424 22.93 3.68 -12.92
CA ARG A 424 22.00 2.72 -12.27
C ARG A 424 22.57 2.14 -10.97
N HIS A 425 23.79 1.62 -11.01
CA HIS A 425 24.47 1.03 -9.84
C HIS A 425 24.74 2.07 -8.76
N ARG A 426 25.21 3.26 -9.17
CA ARG A 426 25.46 4.36 -8.23
C ARG A 426 24.17 4.83 -7.57
N ALA A 427 23.08 4.99 -8.34
CA ALA A 427 21.81 5.45 -7.80
C ALA A 427 21.16 4.44 -6.84
N LEU A 428 21.26 3.15 -7.17
CA LEU A 428 20.83 2.06 -6.29
C LEU A 428 21.66 1.99 -5.01
N LEU A 429 22.99 2.06 -5.10
CA LEU A 429 23.86 2.06 -3.92
C LEU A 429 23.58 3.28 -3.04
N PHE A 430 23.40 4.46 -3.64
CA PHE A 430 23.05 5.67 -2.90
C PHE A 430 21.72 5.51 -2.16
N LYS A 431 20.66 5.02 -2.83
CA LYS A 431 19.37 4.72 -2.20
C LYS A 431 19.52 3.73 -1.04
N PHE A 432 20.26 2.64 -1.27
CA PHE A 432 20.49 1.60 -0.28
C PHE A 432 21.20 2.14 0.98
N VAL A 433 22.20 3.01 0.81
CA VAL A 433 22.87 3.68 1.94
C VAL A 433 21.95 4.69 2.62
N ALA A 434 21.18 5.46 1.84
CA ALA A 434 20.30 6.52 2.34
C ALA A 434 19.25 5.95 3.31
N ASP A 435 18.70 4.79 2.96
CA ASP A 435 17.75 4.04 3.78
C ASP A 435 18.34 3.63 5.14
N LYS A 436 19.65 3.36 5.23
CA LYS A 436 20.33 2.98 6.49
C LYS A 436 20.55 4.14 7.45
N VAL A 437 20.62 5.35 6.92
CA VAL A 437 20.86 6.57 7.69
C VAL A 437 19.59 7.42 7.83
N GLY A 438 18.44 6.91 7.37
CA GLY A 438 17.14 7.58 7.51
C GLY A 438 16.96 8.80 6.59
N ILE A 439 17.73 8.92 5.51
CA ILE A 439 17.55 9.99 4.53
C ILE A 439 16.40 9.61 3.58
N ALA A 440 15.35 10.44 3.54
CA ALA A 440 14.23 10.29 2.61
C ALA A 440 14.73 10.45 1.16
N CYS A 441 15.00 9.31 0.50
CA CYS A 441 15.56 9.26 -0.84
C CYS A 441 14.63 8.53 -1.80
N ARG A 442 14.33 9.16 -2.93
CA ARG A 442 13.70 8.54 -4.10
C ARG A 442 14.79 8.13 -5.08
N CYS A 443 14.71 6.93 -5.63
CA CYS A 443 15.55 6.46 -6.72
C CYS A 443 14.70 6.37 -7.99
N VAL A 444 15.15 6.96 -9.08
CA VAL A 444 14.48 6.90 -10.38
C VAL A 444 15.46 6.41 -11.42
N CYS A 445 15.14 5.30 -12.08
CA CYS A 445 15.77 4.82 -13.30
C CYS A 445 14.88 5.20 -14.46
N GLY A 446 15.27 6.26 -15.17
CA GLY A 446 14.61 6.71 -16.38
C GLY A 446 15.05 5.91 -17.61
N GLU A 447 14.75 6.47 -18.78
CA GLU A 447 15.14 5.90 -20.06
C GLU A 447 16.66 6.00 -20.29
N TYR A 448 17.16 5.24 -21.27
CA TYR A 448 18.56 5.32 -21.73
C TYR A 448 19.62 5.05 -20.65
N GLN A 449 19.31 4.20 -19.65
CA GLN A 449 20.20 3.86 -18.54
C GLN A 449 20.56 5.04 -17.62
N ILE A 450 19.82 6.15 -17.68
CA ILE A 450 20.01 7.27 -16.77
C ILE A 450 19.21 6.98 -15.50
N ALA A 451 19.90 7.05 -14.37
CA ALA A 451 19.32 6.91 -13.05
C ALA A 451 19.80 8.03 -12.14
N TYR A 452 18.92 8.50 -11.28
CA TYR A 452 19.22 9.58 -10.36
C TYR A 452 18.50 9.38 -9.03
N ASN A 453 19.00 10.07 -8.02
CA ASN A 453 18.36 10.14 -6.73
C ASN A 453 17.81 11.53 -6.49
N ALA A 454 16.65 11.59 -5.87
CA ALA A 454 16.10 12.81 -5.31
C ALA A 454 15.99 12.64 -3.80
N ILE A 455 16.40 13.64 -3.03
CA ILE A 455 16.25 13.67 -1.57
C ILE A 455 15.20 14.71 -1.19
N ASN A 456 14.35 14.37 -0.22
CA ASN A 456 13.36 15.28 0.32
C ASN A 456 13.88 15.88 1.63
N ILE A 457 13.86 17.21 1.71
CA ILE A 457 14.30 17.99 2.86
C ILE A 457 13.10 18.81 3.32
N GLN A 458 12.87 18.87 4.64
CA GLN A 458 11.68 19.45 5.28
C GLN A 458 11.10 20.70 4.56
N ASN A 459 9.76 20.77 4.46
CA ASN A 459 8.92 21.63 3.60
C ASN A 459 8.70 21.13 2.14
N GLU A 460 8.80 19.83 1.89
CA GLU A 460 8.62 19.21 0.56
C GLU A 460 9.60 19.69 -0.53
N LEU A 461 10.70 20.33 -0.14
CA LEU A 461 11.74 20.72 -1.09
C LEU A 461 12.51 19.48 -1.53
N THR A 462 12.44 19.20 -2.82
CA THR A 462 13.10 18.05 -3.43
C THR A 462 14.37 18.49 -4.14
N PHE A 463 15.47 17.76 -3.93
CA PHE A 463 16.76 18.03 -4.58
C PHE A 463 17.28 16.78 -5.29
N VAL A 464 17.73 16.94 -6.53
CA VAL A 464 18.42 15.91 -7.31
C VAL A 464 19.89 15.86 -6.91
N VAL A 465 20.42 14.66 -6.67
CA VAL A 465 21.81 14.42 -6.27
C VAL A 465 22.65 14.01 -7.49
N ASN A 466 23.73 14.74 -7.75
CA ASN A 466 24.72 14.37 -8.76
C ASN A 466 25.68 13.31 -8.19
N LEU A 467 25.77 12.17 -8.88
CA LEU A 467 26.66 11.04 -8.56
C LEU A 467 27.69 10.77 -9.66
N MET A 468 27.76 11.62 -10.69
CA MET A 468 28.52 11.37 -11.91
C MET A 468 29.70 12.34 -12.07
N GLU A 469 29.56 13.40 -12.86
CA GLU A 469 30.66 14.32 -13.20
C GLU A 469 31.11 15.16 -11.99
N ASN A 470 30.14 15.60 -11.18
CA ASN A 470 30.40 16.39 -9.97
C ASN A 470 29.72 15.75 -8.75
N PRO A 471 30.23 14.62 -8.22
CA PRO A 471 29.60 13.94 -7.11
C PRO A 471 29.46 14.84 -5.87
N GLY A 472 28.23 14.92 -5.36
CA GLY A 472 27.90 15.73 -4.18
C GLY A 472 27.34 17.12 -4.48
N GLU A 473 27.28 17.53 -5.74
CA GLU A 473 26.40 18.64 -6.14
C GLU A 473 24.94 18.23 -6.01
N ILE A 474 24.10 19.16 -5.54
CA ILE A 474 22.66 18.98 -5.42
C ILE A 474 21.95 20.11 -6.17
N TYR A 475 20.86 19.78 -6.83
CA TYR A 475 20.09 20.73 -7.65
C TYR A 475 18.64 20.72 -7.18
N PRO A 476 17.97 21.88 -7.00
CA PRO A 476 16.52 21.92 -6.81
C PRO A 476 15.82 21.14 -7.93
N ALA A 477 14.82 20.32 -7.62
CA ALA A 477 14.23 19.40 -8.60
C ALA A 477 13.59 20.08 -9.82
N ASP A 478 13.19 21.34 -9.69
CA ASP A 478 12.61 22.19 -10.74
C ASP A 478 13.66 23.04 -11.50
N SER A 479 14.93 22.95 -11.12
CA SER A 479 16.02 23.70 -11.76
C SER A 479 16.39 23.16 -13.14
N LYS A 480 17.04 24.00 -13.97
CA LYS A 480 17.55 23.59 -15.29
C LYS A 480 18.66 22.55 -15.15
N GLU A 481 19.47 22.67 -14.12
CA GLU A 481 20.57 21.79 -13.77
C GLU A 481 20.06 20.38 -13.46
N ALA A 482 18.99 20.27 -12.66
CA ALA A 482 18.32 19.00 -12.39
C ALA A 482 17.77 18.36 -13.69
N ASN A 483 17.06 19.13 -14.51
CA ASN A 483 16.51 18.62 -15.77
C ASN A 483 17.63 18.14 -16.73
N ASN A 484 18.74 18.87 -16.83
CA ASN A 484 19.88 18.48 -17.65
C ASN A 484 20.57 17.20 -17.15
N TYR A 485 20.68 17.05 -15.83
CA TYR A 485 21.23 15.85 -15.21
C TYR A 485 20.34 14.63 -15.45
N CYS A 486 19.04 14.77 -15.16
CA CYS A 486 18.04 13.72 -15.30
C CYS A 486 17.64 13.42 -16.75
N ARG A 487 17.91 14.35 -17.68
CA ARG A 487 17.37 14.37 -19.05
C ARG A 487 15.83 14.28 -19.10
N ILE A 488 15.18 15.10 -18.27
CA ILE A 488 13.72 15.27 -18.26
C ILE A 488 13.33 16.48 -19.09
#